data_AF-A0A9E4CAM4-F1
#
_entry.id   AF-A0A9E4CAM4-F1
#
_cell.length_a   1.000
_cell.length_b   1.000
_cell.length_c   1.000
_cell.angle_alpha   90.00
_cell.angle_beta   90.00
_cell.angle_gamma   90.00
#
_symmetry.space_group_name_H-M   'P 1'
#
loop_
_entity.id
_entity.type
_entity.pdbx_description
1 polymer ?
#
loop_
_entity_poly.entity_id
_entity_poly.type
_entity_poly.pdbx_seq_one_letter_code
_entity_poly.pdbx_strand_id
1 'polypeptide(L)'
;PIVERIAHEPDEDGLELVDPEYEGRAPVSKWSVGSGQYGKFLCAIFDEWVRNDVGQVFVQLFDVTLGSWLGQDASLCIFAETCGKALIIEHNGDLYSCDHFVYSDYRLGNVHEESIRDMVASPQQTKFGQDKKDTLPQYCIECDYRFACNGGCPKHRFTKTPRGEDGLNYLCKGYKMYFGHVDPYMRFMANELRHGRPATGVMEWSRKRDAVKAALHQKAPGRNDPCSCGSGKKYKRCCGRAA
;
A
#
# COMPACT_ATOMS: atom_id res chain seq x y z
N PRO A 1 -11.03 4.87 9.21
CA PRO A 1 -9.58 4.55 9.11
C PRO A 1 -9.32 3.04 8.92
N ILE A 2 -8.29 2.67 8.15
CA ILE A 2 -8.01 1.29 7.74
C ILE A 2 -7.28 0.48 8.85
N VAL A 3 -6.44 1.16 9.64
CA VAL A 3 -5.67 0.56 10.73
C VAL A 3 -5.58 1.56 11.89
N GLU A 4 -6.02 1.12 13.06
CA GLU A 4 -5.93 1.86 14.31
C GLU A 4 -5.34 1.00 15.41
N ARG A 5 -4.64 1.64 16.36
CA ARG A 5 -4.08 1.01 17.56
C ARG A 5 -4.81 1.55 18.80
N ILE A 6 -5.04 0.69 19.78
CA ILE A 6 -5.77 1.02 21.01
C ILE A 6 -4.87 0.73 22.20
N ALA A 7 -4.66 1.71 23.09
CA ALA A 7 -3.97 1.53 24.36
C ALA A 7 -4.82 0.69 25.33
N HIS A 8 -4.18 0.03 26.30
CA HIS A 8 -4.91 -0.71 27.32
C HIS A 8 -5.64 0.22 28.30
N GLU A 9 -5.07 1.40 28.56
CA GLU A 9 -5.63 2.41 29.44
C GLU A 9 -5.82 3.70 28.63
N PRO A 10 -6.93 4.42 28.83
CA PRO A 10 -7.13 5.73 28.24
C PRO A 10 -6.09 6.74 28.75
N ASP A 11 -5.83 7.78 27.96
CA ASP A 11 -5.05 8.94 28.42
C ASP A 11 -5.84 9.82 29.42
N GLU A 12 -5.24 10.94 29.82
CA GLU A 12 -5.84 11.89 30.77
C GLU A 12 -7.20 12.46 30.29
N ASP A 13 -7.42 12.48 28.97
CA ASP A 13 -8.66 12.96 28.33
C ASP A 13 -9.66 11.83 28.05
N GLY A 14 -9.33 10.59 28.42
CA GLY A 14 -10.18 9.42 28.22
C GLY A 14 -10.11 8.83 26.81
N LEU A 15 -9.10 9.19 26.01
CA LEU A 15 -8.90 8.65 24.66
C LEU A 15 -8.09 7.36 24.71
N GLU A 16 -8.56 6.33 24.00
CA GLU A 16 -7.87 5.03 23.91
C GLU A 16 -7.10 4.85 22.61
N LEU A 17 -7.37 5.68 21.58
CA LEU A 17 -6.67 5.61 20.31
C LEU A 17 -5.30 6.27 20.44
N VAL A 18 -4.26 5.52 20.08
CA VAL A 18 -2.90 6.01 20.25
C VAL A 18 -2.39 6.72 19.01
N ASP A 19 -1.56 7.73 19.24
CA ASP A 19 -0.84 8.44 18.20
C ASP A 19 0.23 7.54 17.53
N PRO A 20 0.82 7.98 16.40
CA PRO A 20 1.85 7.22 15.69
C PRO A 20 3.15 6.98 16.47
N GLU A 21 3.52 7.88 17.38
CA GLU A 21 4.76 7.82 18.18
C GLU A 21 4.60 7.05 19.49
N TYR A 22 3.38 6.66 19.88
CA TYR A 22 3.12 5.85 21.07
C TYR A 22 4.00 4.58 21.13
N GLU A 23 4.86 4.54 22.16
CA GLU A 23 5.81 3.45 22.42
C GLU A 23 5.24 2.34 23.31
N GLY A 24 4.09 2.58 23.95
CA GLY A 24 3.44 1.61 24.80
C GLY A 24 2.83 0.43 24.04
N ARG A 25 2.31 -0.55 24.78
CA ARG A 25 1.67 -1.72 24.16
C ARG A 25 0.26 -1.37 23.69
N ALA A 26 0.11 -1.12 22.40
CA ALA A 26 -1.18 -0.88 21.76
C ALA A 26 -1.45 -1.89 20.62
N PRO A 27 -2.27 -2.94 20.85
CA PRO A 27 -2.70 -3.82 19.76
C PRO A 27 -3.51 -3.05 18.72
N VAL A 28 -3.53 -3.58 17.49
CA VAL A 28 -4.47 -3.08 16.46
C VAL A 28 -5.91 -3.35 16.87
N SER A 29 -6.80 -2.40 16.57
CA SER A 29 -8.22 -2.49 16.90
C SER A 29 -8.91 -3.67 16.20
N LYS A 30 -10.00 -4.18 16.78
CA LYS A 30 -10.77 -5.31 16.21
C LYS A 30 -11.35 -5.03 14.82
N TRP A 31 -11.54 -3.77 14.45
CA TRP A 31 -12.06 -3.34 13.14
C TRP A 31 -10.95 -3.00 12.14
N SER A 32 -9.68 -3.06 12.55
CA SER A 32 -8.55 -2.86 11.64
C SER A 32 -8.43 -4.02 10.67
N VAL A 33 -8.16 -3.74 9.40
CA VAL A 33 -7.94 -4.78 8.40
C VAL A 33 -6.56 -5.41 8.61
N GLY A 34 -6.47 -6.74 8.55
CA GLY A 34 -5.18 -7.41 8.54
C GLY A 34 -4.40 -7.13 7.25
N SER A 35 -3.08 -6.95 7.37
CA SER A 35 -2.19 -6.66 6.22
C SER A 35 -2.41 -7.58 5.00
N GLY A 36 -2.51 -8.90 5.23
CA GLY A 36 -2.77 -9.87 4.15
C GLY A 36 -4.20 -9.85 3.62
N GLN A 37 -5.19 -9.47 4.44
CA GLN A 37 -6.58 -9.29 3.99
C GLN A 37 -6.68 -8.08 3.07
N TYR A 38 -6.00 -6.99 3.42
CA TYR A 38 -5.94 -5.79 2.59
C TYR A 38 -5.33 -6.09 1.21
N GLY A 39 -4.19 -6.80 1.16
CA GLY A 39 -3.59 -7.21 -0.11
C GLY A 39 -4.53 -8.05 -0.99
N LYS A 40 -5.22 -9.04 -0.40
CA LYS A 40 -6.20 -9.87 -1.12
C LYS A 40 -7.37 -9.04 -1.66
N PHE A 41 -7.89 -8.11 -0.86
CA PHE A 41 -8.93 -7.20 -1.27
C PHE A 41 -8.49 -6.36 -2.47
N LEU A 42 -7.31 -5.74 -2.40
CA LEU A 42 -6.76 -4.94 -3.49
C LEU A 42 -6.58 -5.76 -4.78
N CYS A 43 -6.02 -6.97 -4.68
CA CYS A 43 -5.87 -7.85 -5.84
C CYS A 43 -7.22 -8.26 -6.44
N ALA A 44 -8.21 -8.58 -5.61
CA ALA A 44 -9.53 -9.00 -6.08
C ALA A 44 -10.26 -7.87 -6.83
N ILE A 45 -10.25 -6.65 -6.27
CA ILE A 45 -10.85 -5.48 -6.94
C ILE A 45 -10.07 -5.12 -8.21
N PHE A 46 -8.75 -5.22 -8.18
CA PHE A 46 -7.93 -4.99 -9.36
C PHE A 46 -8.22 -5.99 -10.47
N ASP A 47 -8.41 -7.26 -10.11
CA ASP A 47 -8.70 -8.32 -11.07
C ASP A 47 -10.02 -8.08 -11.80
N GLU A 48 -11.04 -7.59 -11.11
CA GLU A 48 -12.31 -7.18 -11.73
C GLU A 48 -12.09 -5.99 -12.67
N TRP A 49 -11.51 -4.91 -12.14
CA TRP A 49 -11.30 -3.67 -12.87
C TRP A 49 -10.46 -3.84 -14.14
N VAL A 50 -9.33 -4.56 -14.07
CA VAL A 50 -8.38 -4.67 -15.18
C VAL A 50 -8.94 -5.45 -16.37
N ARG A 51 -10.01 -6.22 -16.16
CA ARG A 51 -10.67 -7.05 -17.17
C ARG A 51 -11.86 -6.37 -17.82
N ASN A 52 -12.47 -5.42 -17.12
CA ASN A 52 -13.80 -4.92 -17.47
C ASN A 52 -13.86 -3.40 -17.64
N ASP A 53 -13.08 -2.64 -16.88
CA ASP A 53 -13.39 -1.22 -16.65
C ASP A 53 -12.27 -0.23 -17.01
N VAL A 54 -11.12 -0.70 -17.50
CA VAL A 54 -9.98 0.17 -17.84
C VAL A 54 -10.38 1.20 -18.89
N GLY A 55 -10.23 2.48 -18.54
CA GLY A 55 -10.63 3.61 -19.39
C GLY A 55 -12.09 4.07 -19.22
N GLN A 56 -12.86 3.43 -18.34
CA GLN A 56 -14.23 3.81 -18.01
C GLN A 56 -14.41 4.13 -16.52
N VAL A 57 -13.81 3.32 -15.65
CA VAL A 57 -13.80 3.53 -14.20
C VAL A 57 -12.38 3.85 -13.75
N PHE A 58 -12.23 4.92 -12.97
CA PHE A 58 -10.94 5.40 -12.47
C PHE A 58 -10.86 5.12 -10.97
N VAL A 59 -10.06 4.13 -10.60
CA VAL A 59 -9.80 3.79 -9.19
C VAL A 59 -8.48 4.43 -8.81
N GLN A 60 -8.54 5.46 -7.95
CA GLN A 60 -7.40 6.30 -7.58
C GLN A 60 -6.12 5.51 -7.26
N LEU A 61 -6.22 4.42 -6.50
CA LEU A 61 -5.07 3.58 -6.18
C LEU A 61 -4.42 2.95 -7.43
N PHE A 62 -5.22 2.49 -8.38
CA PHE A 62 -4.74 1.85 -9.60
C PHE A 62 -4.10 2.87 -10.53
N ASP A 63 -4.70 4.06 -10.64
CA ASP A 63 -4.15 5.17 -11.42
C ASP A 63 -2.82 5.66 -10.83
N VAL A 64 -2.72 5.82 -9.51
CA VAL A 64 -1.46 6.15 -8.82
C VAL A 64 -0.42 5.07 -9.07
N THR A 65 -0.82 3.80 -9.00
CA THR A 65 0.08 2.67 -9.27
C THR A 65 0.61 2.72 -10.71
N LEU A 66 -0.26 2.96 -11.69
CA LEU A 66 0.15 3.09 -13.09
C LEU A 66 1.09 4.29 -13.30
N GLY A 67 0.82 5.43 -12.64
CA GLY A 67 1.69 6.59 -12.62
C GLY A 67 3.11 6.24 -12.15
N SER A 68 3.25 5.47 -11.06
CA SER A 68 4.55 4.99 -10.59
C SER A 68 5.26 4.10 -11.62
N TRP A 69 4.55 3.23 -12.34
CA TRP A 69 5.14 2.41 -13.43
C TRP A 69 5.52 3.22 -14.68
N LEU A 70 4.89 4.38 -14.87
CA LEU A 70 5.28 5.36 -15.88
C LEU A 70 6.50 6.19 -15.47
N GLY A 71 6.90 6.14 -14.19
CA GLY A 71 7.98 6.97 -13.64
C GLY A 71 7.52 8.37 -13.22
N GLN A 72 6.21 8.55 -13.02
CA GLN A 72 5.64 9.79 -12.49
C GLN A 72 5.64 9.79 -10.97
N ASP A 73 5.67 10.99 -10.39
CA ASP A 73 5.44 11.17 -8.96
C ASP A 73 4.04 10.69 -8.58
N ALA A 74 3.95 9.98 -7.46
CA ALA A 74 2.66 9.51 -6.97
C ALA A 74 1.78 10.68 -6.53
N SER A 75 0.55 10.74 -7.04
CA SER A 75 -0.42 11.77 -6.68
C SER A 75 -1.01 11.61 -5.27
N LEU A 76 -0.85 10.43 -4.66
CA LEU A 76 -1.24 10.17 -3.27
C LEU A 76 -0.04 10.27 -2.33
N CYS A 77 -0.19 11.06 -1.26
CA CYS A 77 0.86 11.30 -0.27
C CYS A 77 1.38 10.01 0.38
N ILE A 78 0.55 8.95 0.48
CA ILE A 78 0.95 7.67 1.07
C ILE A 78 1.96 6.92 0.18
N PHE A 79 1.97 7.15 -1.13
CA PHE A 79 2.87 6.51 -2.09
C PHE A 79 3.98 7.44 -2.64
N ALA A 80 3.89 8.75 -2.41
CA ALA A 80 4.94 9.71 -2.76
C ALA A 80 6.23 9.47 -1.96
N GLU A 81 7.38 10.00 -2.39
CA GLU A 81 8.63 9.84 -1.63
C GLU A 81 8.57 10.56 -0.28
N THR A 82 8.00 11.76 -0.25
CA THR A 82 7.81 12.62 0.93
C THR A 82 6.33 12.93 1.18
N CYS A 83 5.99 13.50 2.35
CA CYS A 83 4.63 13.97 2.67
C CYS A 83 4.65 15.42 3.18
N GLY A 84 3.65 15.82 3.99
CA GLY A 84 3.59 17.16 4.60
C GLY A 84 2.95 18.25 3.75
N LYS A 85 2.16 17.90 2.72
CA LYS A 85 1.43 18.90 1.90
C LYS A 85 -0.09 18.84 2.07
N ALA A 86 -0.61 17.83 2.78
CA ALA A 86 -2.03 17.64 3.04
C ALA A 86 -2.35 18.09 4.48
N LEU A 87 -2.16 19.38 4.75
CA LEU A 87 -2.39 19.96 6.08
C LEU A 87 -3.89 20.00 6.41
N ILE A 88 -4.19 20.07 7.70
CA ILE A 88 -5.57 20.18 8.21
C ILE A 88 -5.70 21.43 9.06
N ILE A 89 -6.81 22.14 8.91
CA ILE A 89 -7.18 23.30 9.73
C ILE A 89 -8.37 22.87 10.58
N GLU A 90 -8.22 22.96 11.89
CA GLU A 90 -9.32 22.72 12.83
C GLU A 90 -10.25 23.94 12.95
N HIS A 91 -11.43 23.71 13.52
CA HIS A 91 -12.48 24.74 13.59
C HIS A 91 -12.07 26.01 14.38
N ASN A 92 -11.04 25.90 15.24
CA ASN A 92 -10.47 27.00 16.03
C ASN A 92 -9.36 27.77 15.27
N GLY A 93 -9.06 27.38 14.03
CA GLY A 93 -8.02 27.95 13.19
C GLY A 93 -6.64 27.31 13.35
N ASP A 94 -6.46 26.32 14.23
CA ASP A 94 -5.18 25.64 14.38
C ASP A 94 -4.84 24.82 13.13
N LEU A 95 -3.61 24.95 12.64
CA LEU A 95 -3.09 24.24 11.48
C LEU A 95 -2.17 23.10 11.95
N TYR A 96 -2.40 21.89 11.45
CA TYR A 96 -1.59 20.70 11.76
C TYR A 96 -0.98 20.10 10.50
N SER A 97 0.09 19.32 10.68
CA SER A 97 0.87 18.73 9.60
C SER A 97 0.08 17.82 8.65
N CYS A 98 -0.93 17.09 9.16
CA CYS A 98 -1.75 16.12 8.43
C CYS A 98 -2.99 15.74 9.26
N ASP A 99 -4.08 15.29 8.63
CA ASP A 99 -5.29 14.73 9.27
C ASP A 99 -5.01 13.52 10.19
N HIS A 100 -3.90 12.82 9.98
CA HIS A 100 -3.45 11.71 10.81
C HIS A 100 -2.56 12.11 11.99
N PHE A 101 -2.18 13.38 12.08
CA PHE A 101 -1.22 13.93 13.04
C PHE A 101 -1.79 15.22 13.67
N VAL A 102 -3.01 15.13 14.19
CA VAL A 102 -3.69 16.23 14.88
C VAL A 102 -3.40 16.13 16.38
N TYR A 103 -2.11 16.27 16.72
CA TYR A 103 -1.60 16.27 18.10
C TYR A 103 -0.75 17.52 18.32
N SER A 104 -0.55 17.92 19.59
CA SER A 104 0.17 19.14 19.96
C SER A 104 1.54 19.27 19.27
N ASP A 105 2.27 18.17 19.17
CA ASP A 105 3.63 18.12 18.62
C ASP A 105 3.68 18.38 17.10
N TYR A 106 2.52 18.28 16.44
CA TYR A 106 2.36 18.49 15.00
C TYR A 106 1.52 19.73 14.68
N ARG A 107 1.18 20.55 15.69
CA ARG A 107 0.57 21.87 15.50
C ARG A 107 1.64 22.82 14.93
N LEU A 108 1.32 23.46 13.82
CA LEU A 108 2.20 24.43 13.14
C LEU A 108 1.94 25.88 13.56
N GLY A 109 0.73 26.18 14.04
CA GLY A 109 0.30 27.52 14.42
C GLY A 109 -1.21 27.71 14.26
N ASN A 110 -1.67 28.97 14.20
CA ASN A 110 -3.07 29.31 13.99
C ASN A 110 -3.24 30.28 12.82
N VAL A 111 -4.19 30.01 11.93
CA VAL A 111 -4.40 30.80 10.70
C VAL A 111 -4.92 32.22 10.95
N HIS A 112 -5.35 32.54 12.17
CA HIS A 112 -5.72 33.90 12.57
C HIS A 112 -4.51 34.76 12.97
N GLU A 113 -3.36 34.13 13.26
CA GLU A 113 -2.16 34.79 13.79
C GLU A 113 -1.01 34.79 12.77
N GLU A 114 -0.87 33.69 12.01
CA GLU A 114 0.22 33.47 11.08
C GLU A 114 -0.27 33.10 9.68
N SER A 115 0.55 33.38 8.65
CA SER A 115 0.19 32.99 7.29
C SER A 115 0.38 31.48 7.08
N ILE A 116 -0.56 30.84 6.38
CA ILE A 116 -0.43 29.42 6.00
C ILE A 116 0.86 29.20 5.21
N ARG A 117 1.27 30.16 4.38
CA ARG A 117 2.52 30.05 3.61
C ARG A 117 3.73 29.86 4.53
N ASP A 118 3.82 30.64 5.59
CA ASP A 118 4.98 30.60 6.50
C ASP A 118 4.95 29.32 7.34
N MET A 119 3.78 28.93 7.85
CA MET A 119 3.60 27.67 8.59
C MET A 119 3.95 26.44 7.72
N VAL A 120 3.55 26.43 6.45
CA VAL A 120 3.87 25.32 5.51
C VAL A 120 5.36 25.31 5.14
N ALA A 121 6.01 26.46 5.09
CA ALA A 121 7.44 26.58 4.83
C ALA A 121 8.30 26.39 6.10
N SER A 122 7.69 26.14 7.26
CA SER A 122 8.39 26.03 8.53
C SER A 122 9.39 24.85 8.54
N PRO A 123 10.47 24.95 9.35
CA PRO A 123 11.39 23.84 9.55
C PRO A 123 10.69 22.58 10.09
N GLN A 124 9.70 22.73 10.97
CA GLN A 124 8.90 21.64 11.52
C GLN A 124 8.15 20.89 10.41
N GLN A 125 7.42 21.60 9.54
CA GLN A 125 6.66 20.96 8.47
C GLN A 125 7.56 20.35 7.40
N THR A 126 8.68 21.01 7.09
CA THR A 126 9.69 20.47 6.17
C THR A 126 10.27 19.16 6.71
N LYS A 127 10.63 19.12 8.00
CA LYS A 127 11.14 17.92 8.66
C LYS A 127 10.10 16.80 8.66
N PHE A 128 8.85 17.09 9.06
CA PHE A 128 7.75 16.12 9.03
C PHE A 128 7.61 15.45 7.65
N GLY A 129 7.65 16.25 6.59
CA GLY A 129 7.55 15.74 5.22
C GLY A 129 8.73 14.88 4.78
N GLN A 130 9.96 15.26 5.17
CA GLN A 130 11.19 14.53 4.83
C GLN A 130 11.38 13.25 5.63
N ASP A 131 10.94 13.22 6.90
CA ASP A 131 11.06 12.05 7.76
C ASP A 131 10.39 10.81 7.14
N LYS A 132 9.36 10.98 6.30
CA LYS A 132 8.79 9.88 5.51
C LYS A 132 9.85 9.14 4.68
N LYS A 133 10.78 9.86 4.07
CA LYS A 133 11.87 9.30 3.25
C LYS A 133 13.03 8.88 4.14
N ASP A 134 13.44 9.76 5.05
CA ASP A 134 14.70 9.64 5.78
C ASP A 134 14.65 8.58 6.90
N THR A 135 13.47 8.25 7.40
CA THR A 135 13.27 7.22 8.43
C THR A 135 12.91 5.83 7.86
N LEU A 136 13.05 5.61 6.55
CA LEU A 136 12.78 4.30 5.97
C LEU A 136 13.75 3.24 6.52
N PRO A 137 13.25 2.08 6.99
CA PRO A 137 14.14 0.99 7.38
C PRO A 137 14.86 0.41 6.16
N GLN A 138 15.99 -0.26 6.38
CA GLN A 138 16.81 -0.82 5.29
C GLN A 138 16.00 -1.82 4.44
N TYR A 139 15.08 -2.55 5.08
CA TYR A 139 14.13 -3.44 4.40
C TYR A 139 13.29 -2.76 3.31
N CYS A 140 12.91 -1.49 3.52
CA CYS A 140 12.16 -0.69 2.55
C CYS A 140 13.09 -0.08 1.49
N ILE A 141 14.30 0.33 1.88
CA ILE A 141 15.30 0.90 0.97
C ILE A 141 15.69 -0.12 -0.10
N GLU A 142 15.87 -1.38 0.29
CA GLU A 142 16.25 -2.51 -0.57
C GLU A 142 15.05 -3.15 -1.31
N CYS A 143 13.81 -2.66 -1.11
CA CYS A 143 12.64 -3.32 -1.67
C CYS A 143 12.42 -2.98 -3.16
N ASP A 144 12.17 -4.01 -3.97
CA ASP A 144 11.85 -3.87 -5.41
C ASP A 144 10.67 -2.94 -5.71
N TYR A 145 9.76 -2.76 -4.74
CA TYR A 145 8.58 -1.91 -4.87
C TYR A 145 8.75 -0.53 -4.22
N ARG A 146 9.95 -0.15 -3.78
CA ARG A 146 10.20 1.15 -3.14
C ARG A 146 9.70 2.31 -4.01
N PHE A 147 9.99 2.26 -5.31
CA PHE A 147 9.62 3.32 -6.27
C PHE A 147 8.11 3.65 -6.29
N ALA A 148 7.25 2.67 -5.97
CA ALA A 148 5.79 2.84 -5.92
C ALA A 148 5.22 2.91 -4.50
N CYS A 149 5.94 2.35 -3.52
CA CYS A 149 5.46 2.21 -2.14
C CYS A 149 5.95 3.34 -1.23
N ASN A 150 7.25 3.68 -1.32
CA ASN A 150 7.95 4.63 -0.45
C ASN A 150 7.64 4.46 1.05
N GLY A 151 7.49 3.20 1.49
CA GLY A 151 7.20 2.83 2.89
C GLY A 151 5.78 3.17 3.38
N GLY A 152 4.87 3.57 2.50
CA GLY A 152 3.50 3.94 2.85
C GLY A 152 3.41 5.15 3.80
N CYS A 153 2.22 5.39 4.36
CA CYS A 153 1.97 6.43 5.35
C CYS A 153 2.79 6.20 6.65
N PRO A 154 3.50 7.22 7.19
CA PRO A 154 4.19 7.15 8.47
C PRO A 154 3.31 6.71 9.65
N LYS A 155 2.03 7.10 9.69
CA LYS A 155 1.04 6.65 10.72
C LYS A 155 1.03 5.14 10.91
N HIS A 156 1.27 4.38 9.84
CA HIS A 156 1.20 2.91 9.89
C HIS A 156 2.57 2.24 10.11
N ARG A 157 3.64 2.97 10.39
CA ARG A 157 5.02 2.45 10.51
C ARG A 157 5.40 1.99 11.92
N PHE A 158 4.49 1.25 12.56
CA PHE A 158 4.64 0.78 13.94
C PHE A 158 5.01 -0.71 14.07
N THR A 159 5.35 -1.39 12.97
CA THR A 159 5.75 -2.80 12.99
C THR A 159 7.25 -2.97 12.77
N LYS A 160 7.78 -4.12 13.18
CA LYS A 160 9.19 -4.48 12.97
C LYS A 160 9.39 -5.15 11.61
N THR A 161 10.55 -4.91 10.99
CA THR A 161 11.02 -5.64 9.83
C THR A 161 11.34 -7.09 10.18
N PRO A 162 11.49 -7.99 9.18
CA PRO A 162 11.97 -9.36 9.44
C PRO A 162 13.34 -9.45 10.12
N ARG A 163 14.16 -8.39 10.03
CA ARG A 163 15.46 -8.28 10.70
C ARG A 163 15.38 -7.59 12.07
N GLY A 164 14.20 -7.15 12.50
CA GLY A 164 13.96 -6.54 13.81
C GLY A 164 14.01 -5.01 13.87
N GLU A 165 14.40 -4.33 12.78
CA GLU A 165 14.36 -2.86 12.67
C GLU A 165 12.93 -2.33 12.81
N ASP A 166 12.74 -1.19 13.48
CA ASP A 166 11.46 -0.50 13.57
C ASP A 166 11.09 0.24 12.27
N GLY A 167 9.90 0.83 12.22
CA GLY A 167 9.48 1.66 11.09
C GLY A 167 8.89 0.93 9.88
N LEU A 168 8.63 -0.39 9.99
CA LEU A 168 7.94 -1.11 8.93
C LEU A 168 6.44 -0.77 8.93
N ASN A 169 5.91 -0.49 7.75
CA ASN A 169 4.48 -0.28 7.57
C ASN A 169 3.69 -1.57 7.87
N TYR A 170 2.69 -1.49 8.74
CA TYR A 170 1.80 -2.61 9.08
C TYR A 170 1.19 -3.28 7.84
N LEU A 171 0.84 -2.49 6.80
CA LEU A 171 0.26 -2.99 5.55
C LEU A 171 1.31 -3.48 4.53
N CYS A 172 2.61 -3.54 4.89
CA CYS A 172 3.70 -3.91 3.99
C CYS A 172 3.44 -5.26 3.28
N LYS A 173 3.01 -6.30 4.00
CA LYS A 173 2.71 -7.61 3.40
C LYS A 173 1.60 -7.51 2.36
N GLY A 174 0.56 -6.74 2.63
CA GLY A 174 -0.53 -6.46 1.70
C GLY A 174 -0.05 -5.72 0.44
N TYR A 175 0.76 -4.67 0.62
CA TYR A 175 1.32 -3.91 -0.49
C TYR A 175 2.24 -4.75 -1.38
N LYS A 176 3.14 -5.56 -0.81
CA LYS A 176 4.01 -6.45 -1.60
C LYS A 176 3.20 -7.46 -2.42
N MET A 177 2.12 -7.99 -1.84
CA MET A 177 1.20 -8.89 -2.55
C MET A 177 0.53 -8.17 -3.72
N TYR A 178 -0.01 -6.98 -3.49
CA TYR A 178 -0.67 -6.17 -4.51
C TYR A 178 0.29 -5.77 -5.63
N PHE A 179 1.44 -5.17 -5.31
CA PHE A 179 2.40 -4.71 -6.33
C PHE A 179 2.94 -5.87 -7.18
N GLY A 180 3.22 -7.02 -6.55
CA GLY A 180 3.62 -8.22 -7.31
C GLY A 180 2.52 -8.79 -8.20
N HIS A 181 1.25 -8.69 -7.78
CA HIS A 181 0.11 -9.12 -8.58
C HIS A 181 -0.12 -8.23 -9.80
N VAL A 182 -0.04 -6.91 -9.63
CA VAL A 182 -0.38 -5.94 -10.67
C VAL A 182 0.77 -5.64 -11.64
N ASP A 183 2.04 -5.88 -11.25
CA ASP A 183 3.23 -5.57 -12.05
C ASP A 183 3.11 -5.92 -13.55
N PRO A 184 2.72 -7.14 -13.96
CA PRO A 184 2.68 -7.47 -15.38
C PRO A 184 1.61 -6.68 -16.15
N TYR A 185 0.49 -6.32 -15.50
CA TYR A 185 -0.57 -5.50 -16.09
C TYR A 185 -0.14 -4.03 -16.19
N MET A 186 0.51 -3.52 -15.13
CA MET A 186 1.03 -2.15 -15.10
C MET A 186 2.13 -1.95 -16.15
N ARG A 187 3.03 -2.93 -16.33
CA ARG A 187 4.03 -2.91 -17.41
C ARG A 187 3.39 -2.88 -18.79
N PHE A 188 2.35 -3.69 -19.01
CA PHE A 188 1.61 -3.68 -20.26
C PHE A 188 0.99 -2.29 -20.52
N MET A 189 0.21 -1.76 -19.57
CA MET A 189 -0.44 -0.46 -19.71
C MET A 189 0.59 0.67 -19.89
N ALA A 190 1.67 0.67 -19.11
CA ALA A 190 2.74 1.65 -19.23
C ALA A 190 3.43 1.58 -20.59
N ASN A 191 3.62 0.38 -21.16
CA ASN A 191 4.15 0.21 -22.51
C ASN A 191 3.18 0.78 -23.57
N GLU A 192 1.88 0.53 -23.46
CA GLU A 192 0.89 1.10 -24.38
C GLU A 192 0.94 2.63 -24.35
N LEU A 193 0.87 3.22 -23.16
CA LEU A 193 0.87 4.68 -22.99
C LEU A 193 2.15 5.34 -23.48
N ARG A 194 3.33 4.73 -23.24
CA ARG A 194 4.61 5.23 -23.76
C ARG A 194 4.67 5.27 -25.29
N HIS A 195 3.86 4.47 -25.98
CA HIS A 195 3.77 4.46 -27.44
C HIS A 195 2.53 5.20 -27.98
N GLY A 196 1.86 6.00 -27.14
CA GLY A 196 0.66 6.75 -27.53
C GLY A 196 -0.56 5.86 -27.81
N ARG A 197 -0.57 4.63 -27.29
CA ARG A 197 -1.73 3.72 -27.40
C ARG A 197 -2.55 3.72 -26.11
N PRO A 198 -3.88 3.50 -26.19
CA PRO A 198 -4.72 3.43 -25.00
C PRO A 198 -4.33 2.26 -24.08
N ALA A 199 -4.39 2.48 -22.76
CA ALA A 199 -4.19 1.42 -21.77
C ALA A 199 -5.29 0.34 -21.81
N THR A 200 -6.44 0.61 -22.44
CA THR A 200 -7.60 -0.30 -22.54
C THR A 200 -7.28 -1.64 -23.19
N GLY A 201 -6.22 -1.72 -24.00
CA GLY A 201 -5.72 -2.98 -24.56
C GLY A 201 -5.36 -4.04 -23.52
N VAL A 202 -5.14 -3.64 -22.26
CA VAL A 202 -4.85 -4.56 -21.15
C VAL A 202 -6.00 -5.52 -20.88
N MET A 203 -7.26 -5.14 -21.16
CA MET A 203 -8.42 -6.00 -20.93
C MET A 203 -8.38 -7.25 -21.82
N GLU A 204 -8.20 -7.05 -23.12
CA GLU A 204 -8.01 -8.12 -24.11
C GLU A 204 -6.79 -8.99 -23.76
N TRP A 205 -5.66 -8.34 -23.44
CA TRP A 205 -4.43 -9.02 -23.06
C TRP A 205 -4.60 -9.88 -21.79
N SER A 206 -5.32 -9.37 -20.79
CA SER A 206 -5.62 -10.06 -19.53
C SER A 206 -6.46 -11.32 -19.78
N ARG A 207 -7.50 -11.22 -20.61
CA ARG A 207 -8.36 -12.37 -20.98
C ARG A 207 -7.56 -13.46 -21.70
N LYS A 208 -6.68 -13.08 -22.64
CA LYS A 208 -5.78 -14.03 -23.33
C LYS A 208 -4.85 -14.73 -22.35
N ARG A 209 -4.27 -13.96 -21.42
CA ARG A 209 -3.38 -14.49 -20.39
C ARG A 209 -4.10 -15.47 -19.46
N ASP A 210 -5.34 -15.18 -19.09
CA ASP A 210 -6.16 -16.07 -18.25
C ASP A 210 -6.51 -17.37 -18.97
N ALA A 211 -6.86 -17.30 -20.26
CA ALA A 211 -7.11 -18.49 -21.08
C ALA A 211 -5.88 -19.40 -21.15
N VAL A 212 -4.68 -18.82 -21.34
CA VAL A 212 -3.41 -19.58 -21.31
C VAL A 212 -3.19 -20.22 -19.95
N LYS A 213 -3.39 -19.49 -18.85
CA LYS A 213 -3.29 -20.05 -17.50
C LYS A 213 -4.27 -21.18 -17.27
N ALA A 214 -5.53 -21.02 -17.68
CA ALA A 214 -6.55 -22.06 -17.54
C ALA A 214 -6.16 -23.32 -18.32
N ALA A 215 -5.69 -23.18 -19.56
CA ALA A 215 -5.19 -24.30 -20.37
C ALA A 215 -4.00 -25.02 -19.72
N LEU A 216 -3.07 -24.28 -19.10
CA LEU A 216 -1.94 -24.87 -18.37
C LEU A 216 -2.39 -25.65 -17.13
N HIS A 217 -3.41 -25.17 -16.41
CA HIS A 217 -3.96 -25.86 -15.23
C HIS A 217 -4.83 -27.07 -15.60
N GLN A 218 -5.43 -27.07 -16.80
CA GLN A 218 -6.20 -28.20 -17.33
C GLN A 218 -5.32 -29.32 -17.90
N LYS A 219 -4.04 -29.07 -18.18
CA LYS A 219 -3.11 -30.11 -18.58
C LYS A 219 -2.89 -31.05 -17.39
N ALA A 220 -3.39 -32.27 -17.48
CA ALA A 220 -3.23 -33.28 -16.44
C ALA A 220 -1.73 -33.38 -16.06
N PRO A 221 -1.38 -33.32 -14.77
CA PRO A 221 0.01 -33.41 -14.35
C PRO A 221 0.63 -34.67 -14.93
N GLY A 222 1.81 -34.52 -15.54
CA GLY A 222 2.56 -35.64 -16.08
C GLY A 222 2.81 -36.67 -14.99
N ARG A 223 3.00 -37.94 -15.38
CA ARG A 223 3.14 -39.08 -14.45
C ARG A 223 4.17 -38.81 -13.32
N ASN A 224 5.22 -38.03 -13.60
CA ASN A 224 6.29 -37.71 -12.65
C ASN A 224 6.20 -36.30 -12.03
N ASP A 225 5.25 -35.46 -12.43
CA ASP A 225 5.10 -34.08 -11.96
C ASP A 225 4.59 -34.06 -10.51
N PRO A 226 4.81 -32.97 -9.75
CA PRO A 226 4.22 -32.80 -8.42
C PRO A 226 2.69 -32.93 -8.46
N CYS A 227 2.13 -33.63 -7.47
CA CYS A 227 0.69 -33.84 -7.40
C CYS A 227 -0.04 -32.54 -7.04
N SER A 228 -1.09 -32.22 -7.78
CA SER A 228 -1.90 -31.00 -7.62
C SER A 228 -2.67 -30.91 -6.30
N CYS A 229 -2.78 -31.99 -5.52
CA CYS A 229 -3.44 -32.00 -4.21
C CYS A 229 -2.58 -31.44 -3.06
N GLY A 230 -1.36 -30.95 -3.33
CA GLY A 230 -0.48 -30.35 -2.33
C GLY A 230 0.27 -31.36 -1.43
N SER A 231 0.25 -32.65 -1.75
CA SER A 231 0.89 -33.70 -0.92
C SER A 231 2.42 -33.76 -1.00
N GLY A 232 3.05 -32.98 -1.88
CA GLY A 232 4.49 -33.02 -2.15
C GLY A 232 4.97 -34.30 -2.88
N LYS A 233 4.08 -35.23 -3.20
CA LYS A 233 4.40 -36.50 -3.91
C LYS A 233 4.28 -36.33 -5.42
N LYS A 234 5.00 -37.14 -6.21
CA LYS A 234 4.78 -37.26 -7.68
C LYS A 234 3.35 -37.73 -7.96
N TYR A 235 2.73 -37.23 -9.02
CA TYR A 235 1.32 -37.49 -9.35
C TYR A 235 0.99 -38.99 -9.42
N LYS A 236 1.82 -39.82 -10.06
CA LYS A 236 1.65 -41.29 -10.10
C LYS A 236 1.70 -42.00 -8.74
N ARG A 237 2.27 -41.37 -7.72
CA ARG A 237 2.39 -41.90 -6.34
C ARG A 237 1.37 -41.26 -5.40
N CYS A 238 0.42 -40.50 -5.92
CA CYS A 238 -0.63 -39.81 -5.18
C CYS A 238 -1.96 -39.91 -5.94
N CYS A 239 -2.59 -38.79 -6.34
CA CYS A 239 -3.90 -38.79 -6.99
C CYS A 239 -3.93 -39.47 -8.36
N GLY A 240 -2.78 -39.67 -9.02
CA GLY A 240 -2.66 -40.42 -10.28
C GLY A 240 -2.42 -41.92 -10.08
N ARG A 241 -2.57 -42.44 -8.86
CA ARG A 241 -2.47 -43.86 -8.54
C ARG A 241 -3.87 -44.47 -8.73
N ALA A 242 -4.21 -44.84 -9.96
CA ALA A 242 -5.38 -45.69 -10.18
C ALA A 242 -5.21 -47.00 -9.38
N ALA A 243 -6.32 -47.50 -8.83
CA ALA A 243 -6.42 -48.69 -7.98
C ALA A 243 -5.68 -49.91 -8.55
#